data_AF-A0A836SCG6-F1
#
_entry.id   AF-A0A836SCG6-F1
#
_cell.length_a   1.000
_cell.length_b   1.000
_cell.length_c   1.000
_cell.angle_alpha   90.00
_cell.angle_beta   90.00
_cell.angle_gamma   90.00
#
_symmetry.space_group_name_H-M   'P 1'
#
loop_
_entity.id
_entity.type
_entity.pdbx_description
1 polymer ?
#
loop_
_entity_poly.entity_id
_entity_poly.type
_entity_poly.pdbx_seq_one_letter_code
_entity_poly.pdbx_strand_id
1 'polypeptide(L)'
;NMISTITNQGKVRFMTYSGTMNAQRFIAFIKRLIKDSSKKVFLILDNLRVHHAKIVKKWVGENIDKIELFYLPSYSPELNPDEYLNNDLKSGIGLKQSPKNEKQMKKNVRSHMVYLQKNPKKVARFFRHKSIKYAAA
;
A
#
# COMPACT_ATOMS: atom_id res chain seq x y z
N ASN A 1 4.64 -5.35 11.04
CA ASN A 1 3.71 -5.30 9.90
C ASN A 1 3.85 -3.98 9.15
N MET A 2 3.30 -3.90 7.94
CA MET A 2 3.39 -2.76 7.04
C MET A 2 2.09 -2.63 6.24
N ILE A 3 1.74 -1.40 5.87
CA ILE A 3 0.75 -1.07 4.85
C ILE A 3 1.42 -0.20 3.80
N SER A 4 1.08 -0.41 2.53
CA SER A 4 1.61 0.31 1.37
C SER A 4 0.50 0.70 0.40
N THR A 5 0.80 1.71 -0.41
CA THR A 5 0.11 2.03 -1.65
C THR A 5 1.13 2.39 -2.71
N ILE A 6 0.80 2.06 -3.96
CA ILE A 6 1.58 2.42 -5.13
C ILE A 6 0.71 2.99 -6.23
N THR A 7 1.29 3.79 -7.11
CA THR A 7 0.62 4.34 -8.30
C THR A 7 1.32 3.90 -9.58
N ASN A 8 0.59 3.95 -10.70
CA ASN A 8 1.14 3.71 -12.05
C ASN A 8 2.27 4.68 -12.44
N GLN A 9 2.33 5.86 -11.81
CA GLN A 9 3.44 6.81 -11.93
C GLN A 9 4.67 6.42 -11.08
N GLY A 10 4.61 5.32 -10.33
CA GLY A 10 5.71 4.81 -9.53
C GLY A 10 5.84 5.42 -8.13
N LYS A 11 4.83 6.16 -7.66
CA LYS A 11 4.84 6.74 -6.30
C LYS A 11 4.58 5.64 -5.28
N VAL A 12 5.38 5.59 -4.22
CA VAL A 12 5.20 4.65 -3.10
C VAL A 12 4.92 5.42 -1.81
N ARG A 13 3.90 4.99 -1.08
CA ARG A 13 3.61 5.44 0.30
C ARG A 13 3.45 4.23 1.19
N PHE A 14 4.09 4.24 2.36
CA PHE A 14 4.02 3.12 3.28
C PHE A 14 4.10 3.57 4.73
N MET A 15 3.64 2.70 5.62
CA MET A 15 3.73 2.88 7.07
C MET A 15 3.97 1.53 7.73
N THR A 16 4.98 1.47 8.60
CA THR A 16 5.23 0.30 9.46
C THR A 16 4.50 0.44 10.78
N TYR A 17 3.99 -0.67 11.32
CA TYR A 17 3.33 -0.71 12.62
C TYR A 17 3.54 -2.06 13.33
N SER A 18 3.38 -2.05 14.65
CA SER A 18 3.43 -3.24 15.51
C SER A 18 2.02 -3.80 15.73
N GLY A 19 1.88 -5.12 15.88
CA GLY A 19 0.58 -5.80 16.03
C GLY A 19 -0.24 -5.85 14.72
N THR A 20 -1.52 -6.16 14.82
CA THR A 20 -2.41 -6.41 13.67
C THR A 20 -2.95 -5.13 13.02
N MET A 21 -3.35 -5.20 11.75
CA MET A 21 -4.05 -4.09 11.11
C MET A 21 -5.40 -3.86 11.79
N ASN A 22 -5.76 -2.60 12.05
CA ASN A 22 -7.07 -2.24 12.57
C ASN A 22 -7.58 -0.95 11.92
N ALA A 23 -8.86 -0.65 12.11
CA ALA A 23 -9.52 0.48 11.45
C ALA A 23 -8.87 1.82 11.76
N GLN A 24 -8.41 2.04 13.00
CA GLN A 24 -7.74 3.28 13.40
C GLN A 24 -6.40 3.46 12.69
N ARG A 25 -5.59 2.40 12.57
CA ARG A 25 -4.33 2.40 11.83
C ARG A 25 -4.54 2.62 10.34
N PHE A 26 -5.59 2.02 9.79
CA PHE A 26 -5.96 2.24 8.40
C PHE A 26 -6.38 3.70 8.15
N ILE A 27 -7.24 4.27 9.01
CA ILE A 27 -7.63 5.69 8.96
C ILE A 27 -6.40 6.60 9.08
N ALA A 28 -5.49 6.31 10.01
CA ALA A 28 -4.25 7.07 10.16
C ALA A 28 -3.39 7.05 8.89
N PHE A 29 -3.35 5.92 8.18
CA PHE A 29 -2.63 5.81 6.92
C PHE A 29 -3.29 6.64 5.81
N ILE A 30 -4.59 6.50 5.57
CA ILE A 30 -5.28 7.23 4.50
C ILE A 30 -5.38 8.74 4.78
N LYS A 31 -5.43 9.15 6.06
CA LYS A 31 -5.25 10.57 6.47
C LYS A 31 -3.95 11.16 5.96
N ARG A 32 -2.85 10.39 6.01
CA ARG A 32 -1.54 10.84 5.49
C ARG A 32 -1.54 10.89 3.96
N LEU A 33 -2.25 10.00 3.29
CA LEU A 33 -2.38 10.03 1.82
C LEU A 33 -3.08 11.29 1.34
N ILE A 34 -4.20 11.67 1.96
CA ILE A 34 -4.94 12.87 1.56
C ILE A 34 -4.19 14.16 1.93
N LYS A 35 -3.43 14.17 3.03
CA LYS A 35 -2.62 15.33 3.42
C LYS A 35 -1.50 15.62 2.42
N ASP A 36 -0.96 14.57 1.80
CA ASP A 36 0.12 14.64 0.82
C ASP A 36 -0.38 14.85 -0.64
N SER A 37 -1.68 15.09 -0.83
CA SER A 37 -2.31 15.20 -2.15
C SER A 37 -3.11 16.50 -2.28
N SER A 38 -2.88 17.25 -3.35
CA SER A 38 -3.72 18.40 -3.73
C SER A 38 -4.98 18.00 -4.50
N LYS A 39 -5.07 16.75 -4.95
CA LYS A 39 -6.20 16.19 -5.69
C LYS A 39 -6.93 15.14 -4.87
N LYS A 40 -8.21 14.92 -5.17
CA LYS A 40 -9.00 13.81 -4.63
C LYS A 40 -8.27 12.48 -4.87
N VAL A 41 -8.15 11.69 -3.82
CA VAL A 41 -7.48 10.39 -3.83
C VAL A 41 -8.51 9.29 -4.13
N PHE A 42 -8.30 8.56 -5.23
CA PHE A 42 -9.03 7.34 -5.52
C PHE A 42 -8.18 6.16 -5.06
N LEU A 43 -8.61 5.47 -4.00
CA LEU A 43 -7.84 4.39 -3.38
C LEU A 43 -8.50 3.04 -3.66
N ILE A 44 -7.78 2.18 -4.36
CA ILE A 44 -8.22 0.82 -4.69
C ILE A 44 -7.63 -0.14 -3.65
N LEU A 45 -8.49 -0.94 -3.02
CA LEU A 45 -8.17 -1.81 -1.89
C LEU A 45 -8.50 -3.27 -2.20
N ASP A 46 -7.85 -4.18 -1.47
CA ASP A 46 -8.32 -5.56 -1.37
C ASP A 46 -9.57 -5.65 -0.46
N ASN A 47 -10.02 -6.88 -0.19
CA ASN A 47 -11.21 -7.14 0.64
C ASN A 47 -10.92 -7.39 2.13
N LEU A 48 -9.82 -6.85 2.69
CA LEU A 48 -9.60 -6.96 4.13
C LEU A 48 -10.78 -6.37 4.92
N ARG A 49 -11.28 -7.13 5.90
CA ARG A 49 -12.44 -6.75 6.75
C ARG A 49 -12.30 -5.37 7.38
N VAL A 50 -11.06 -4.96 7.68
CA VAL A 50 -10.75 -3.65 8.27
C VAL A 50 -11.17 -2.49 7.36
N HIS A 51 -11.04 -2.63 6.04
CA HIS A 51 -11.42 -1.59 5.08
C HIS A 51 -12.94 -1.35 5.08
N HIS A 52 -13.71 -2.40 5.40
CA HIS A 52 -15.17 -2.36 5.44
C HIS A 52 -15.75 -1.94 6.79
N ALA A 53 -14.91 -1.65 7.79
CA ALA A 53 -15.38 -1.29 9.13
C ALA A 53 -16.24 -0.02 9.12
N LYS A 54 -17.30 0.01 9.93
CA LYS A 54 -18.25 1.15 10.01
C LYS A 54 -17.56 2.49 10.23
N ILE A 55 -16.55 2.52 11.10
CA ILE A 55 -15.77 3.74 11.38
C ILE A 55 -14.95 4.23 10.18
N VAL A 56 -14.46 3.32 9.33
CA VAL A 56 -13.76 3.66 8.09
C VAL A 56 -14.75 4.27 7.09
N LYS A 57 -15.91 3.62 6.91
CA LYS A 57 -16.98 4.13 6.02
C LYS A 57 -17.47 5.52 6.46
N LYS A 58 -17.72 5.71 7.76
CA LYS A 58 -18.08 7.00 8.33
C LYS A 58 -17.01 8.06 8.05
N TRP A 59 -15.75 7.76 8.35
CA TRP A 59 -14.66 8.71 8.14
C TRP A 59 -14.46 9.07 6.66
N VAL A 60 -14.60 8.11 5.74
CA VAL A 60 -14.54 8.38 4.29
C VAL A 60 -15.73 9.20 3.83
N GLY A 61 -16.94 8.94 4.35
CA GLY A 61 -18.13 9.75 4.06
C GLY A 61 -17.96 11.21 4.48
N GLU A 62 -17.35 11.46 5.65
CA GLU A 62 -16.99 12.81 6.13
C GLU A 62 -15.87 13.48 5.29
N ASN A 63 -15.18 12.74 4.42
CA ASN A 63 -14.03 13.20 3.63
C ASN A 63 -14.18 12.90 2.12
N ILE A 64 -15.42 12.78 1.64
CA ILE A 64 -15.73 12.29 0.28
C ILE A 64 -15.12 13.16 -0.85
N ASP A 65 -14.93 14.46 -0.60
CA ASP A 65 -14.29 15.38 -1.55
C ASP A 65 -12.77 15.14 -1.67
N LYS A 66 -12.17 14.48 -0.67
CA LYS A 66 -10.73 14.25 -0.58
C LYS A 66 -10.33 12.82 -0.88
N ILE A 67 -11.19 11.85 -0.59
CA ILE A 67 -10.89 10.43 -0.81
C ILE A 67 -12.14 9.61 -1.11
N GLU A 68 -11.98 8.63 -1.98
CA GLU A 68 -12.98 7.63 -2.29
C GLU A 68 -12.33 6.25 -2.37
N LEU A 69 -13.02 5.23 -1.83
CA LEU A 69 -12.51 3.87 -1.75
C LEU A 69 -13.18 2.97 -2.79
N PHE A 70 -12.37 2.24 -3.53
CA PHE A 70 -12.79 1.20 -4.48
C PHE A 70 -12.24 -0.13 -4.00
N TYR A 71 -12.94 -1.21 -4.32
CA TYR A 71 -12.57 -2.55 -3.86
C TYR A 71 -12.38 -3.45 -5.07
N LEU A 72 -11.30 -4.22 -5.02
CA LEU A 72 -11.10 -5.32 -5.95
C LEU A 72 -12.16 -6.41 -5.73
N PRO A 73 -12.38 -7.30 -6.71
CA PRO A 73 -13.11 -8.53 -6.48
C PRO A 73 -12.48 -9.38 -5.35
N SER A 74 -13.31 -10.14 -4.65
CA SER A 74 -12.86 -11.05 -3.60
C SER A 74 -11.93 -12.12 -4.16
N TYR A 75 -10.88 -12.46 -3.41
CA TYR A 75 -9.91 -13.51 -3.77
C TYR A 75 -9.13 -13.27 -5.07
N SER A 76 -8.93 -12.00 -5.48
CA SER A 76 -8.18 -11.63 -6.70
C SER A 76 -6.87 -10.89 -6.40
N PRO A 77 -5.89 -11.51 -5.70
CA PRO A 77 -4.62 -10.85 -5.39
C PRO A 77 -3.82 -10.45 -6.64
N GLU A 78 -3.99 -11.16 -7.76
CA GLU A 78 -3.35 -10.87 -9.04
C GLU A 78 -3.76 -9.53 -9.66
N LEU A 79 -4.89 -8.96 -9.21
CA LEU A 79 -5.35 -7.63 -9.59
C LEU A 79 -4.69 -6.55 -8.73
N ASN A 80 -4.16 -6.87 -7.55
CA ASN A 80 -3.57 -5.88 -6.66
C ASN A 80 -2.10 -5.60 -7.04
N PRO A 81 -1.75 -4.40 -7.55
CA PRO A 81 -0.37 -4.06 -7.87
C PRO A 81 0.55 -4.07 -6.64
N ASP A 82 0.02 -3.83 -5.43
CA ASP A 82 0.81 -3.87 -4.20
C ASP A 82 1.37 -5.27 -3.90
N GLU A 83 0.78 -6.34 -4.45
CA GLU A 83 1.35 -7.69 -4.37
C GLU A 83 2.69 -7.82 -5.11
N TYR A 84 2.87 -7.09 -6.22
CA TYR A 84 4.16 -7.03 -6.92
C TYR A 84 5.21 -6.30 -6.09
N LEU A 85 4.81 -5.22 -5.40
CA LEU A 85 5.68 -4.55 -4.43
C LEU A 85 6.03 -5.49 -3.27
N ASN A 86 5.06 -6.25 -2.75
CA ASN A 86 5.29 -7.20 -1.66
C ASN A 86 6.24 -8.33 -2.08
N ASN A 87 6.11 -8.85 -3.31
CA ASN A 87 7.01 -9.85 -3.87
C ASN A 87 8.43 -9.30 -4.07
N ASP A 88 8.57 -8.07 -4.56
CA ASP A 88 9.87 -7.41 -4.68
C ASP A 88 10.52 -7.17 -3.30
N LEU A 89 9.73 -6.76 -2.31
CA LEU A 89 10.17 -6.56 -0.93
C LEU A 89 10.65 -7.87 -0.31
N LYS A 90 9.87 -8.96 -0.41
CA LYS A 90 10.23 -10.28 0.11
C LYS A 90 11.51 -10.79 -0.53
N SER A 91 11.62 -10.67 -1.85
CA SER A 91 12.82 -11.07 -2.61
C SER A 91 14.05 -10.26 -2.17
N GLY A 92 13.93 -8.93 -2.10
CA GLY A 92 15.03 -8.05 -1.70
C GLY A 92 15.46 -8.18 -0.24
N ILE A 93 14.56 -8.59 0.65
CA ILE A 93 14.91 -8.94 2.04
C ILE A 93 15.55 -10.32 2.11
N GLY A 94 15.07 -11.30 1.33
CA GLY A 94 15.60 -12.66 1.31
C GLY A 94 17.05 -12.76 0.83
N LEU A 95 17.51 -11.78 0.02
CA LEU A 95 18.91 -11.67 -0.40
C LEU A 95 19.85 -11.09 0.68
N LYS A 96 19.30 -10.54 1.77
CA LYS A 96 20.10 -9.97 2.87
C LYS A 96 20.35 -11.04 3.93
N GLN A 97 21.38 -10.82 4.74
CA GLN A 97 21.59 -11.62 5.96
C GLN A 97 20.33 -11.61 6.83
N SER A 98 19.95 -12.79 7.31
CA SER A 98 18.79 -12.98 8.17
C SER A 98 18.84 -12.02 9.37
N PRO A 99 17.77 -11.26 9.64
CA PRO A 99 17.77 -10.30 10.73
C PRO A 99 17.86 -11.03 12.08
N LYS A 100 18.76 -10.56 12.95
CA LYS A 100 18.96 -11.13 14.29
C LYS A 100 17.89 -10.72 15.30
N ASN A 101 17.15 -9.65 15.01
CA ASN A 101 16.08 -9.13 15.86
C ASN A 101 15.07 -8.29 15.06
N GLU A 102 13.94 -7.96 15.70
CA GLU A 102 12.86 -7.17 15.11
C GLU A 102 13.34 -5.79 14.63
N LYS A 103 14.27 -5.15 15.34
CA LYS A 103 14.84 -3.84 14.96
C LYS A 103 15.57 -3.93 13.61
N GLN A 104 16.38 -4.97 13.42
CA GLN A 104 17.08 -5.22 12.16
C GLN A 104 16.09 -5.56 11.04
N MET A 105 15.06 -6.36 11.33
CA MET A 105 14.00 -6.66 10.36
C MET A 105 13.27 -5.38 9.90
N LYS A 106 12.86 -4.52 10.85
CA LYS A 106 12.25 -3.21 10.56
C LYS A 106 13.17 -2.32 9.74
N LYS A 107 14.48 -2.30 10.04
CA LYS A 107 15.48 -1.57 9.26
C LYS A 107 15.55 -2.10 7.81
N ASN A 108 15.62 -3.42 7.63
CA ASN A 108 15.68 -4.05 6.30
C ASN A 108 14.45 -3.72 5.44
N VAL A 109 13.25 -3.84 6.03
CA VAL A 109 11.98 -3.46 5.38
C VAL A 109 11.99 -2.00 5.00
N ARG A 110 12.30 -1.11 5.95
CA ARG A 110 12.30 0.34 5.70
C ARG A 110 13.31 0.74 4.62
N SER A 111 14.52 0.20 4.66
CA SER A 111 15.55 0.47 3.66
C SER A 111 15.10 0.03 2.26
N HIS A 112 14.45 -1.13 2.14
CA HIS A 112 13.95 -1.61 0.84
C HIS A 112 12.78 -0.75 0.32
N MET A 113 11.86 -0.36 1.21
CA MET A 113 10.75 0.51 0.82
C MET A 113 11.22 1.92 0.41
N VAL A 114 12.26 2.46 1.07
CA VAL A 114 12.90 3.72 0.64
C VAL A 114 13.63 3.54 -0.69
N TYR A 115 14.26 2.40 -0.93
CA TYR A 115 14.81 2.08 -2.25
C TYR A 115 13.71 2.09 -3.32
N LEU A 116 12.55 1.46 -3.09
CA LEU A 116 11.42 1.49 -4.02
C LEU A 116 10.88 2.91 -4.25
N GLN A 117 10.78 3.73 -3.20
CA GLN A 117 10.42 5.16 -3.33
C GLN A 117 11.37 5.93 -4.25
N LYS A 118 12.66 5.58 -4.26
CA LYS A 118 13.69 6.20 -5.12
C LYS A 118 13.77 5.59 -6.52
N ASN A 119 12.97 4.55 -6.81
CA ASN A 119 12.98 3.84 -8.09
C ASN A 119 11.59 3.82 -8.75
N PRO A 120 11.00 5.00 -9.06
CA PRO A 120 9.64 5.09 -9.59
C PRO A 120 9.45 4.32 -10.90
N LYS A 121 10.47 4.29 -11.77
CA LYS A 121 10.42 3.50 -13.02
C LYS A 121 10.22 2.01 -12.76
N LYS A 122 10.79 1.47 -11.69
CA LYS A 122 10.61 0.06 -11.30
C LYS A 122 9.19 -0.17 -10.81
N VAL A 123 8.69 0.70 -9.94
CA VAL A 123 7.33 0.58 -9.37
C VAL A 123 6.27 0.74 -10.46
N ALA A 124 6.43 1.69 -11.38
CA ALA A 124 5.54 1.87 -12.52
C ALA A 124 5.43 0.61 -13.41
N ARG A 125 6.50 -0.21 -13.49
CA ARG A 125 6.47 -1.47 -14.25
C ARG A 125 5.54 -2.51 -13.63
N PHE A 126 5.23 -2.45 -12.34
CA PHE A 126 4.28 -3.37 -11.70
C PHE A 126 2.88 -3.26 -12.34
N PHE A 127 2.54 -2.10 -12.87
CA PHE A 127 1.26 -1.84 -13.54
C PHE A 127 1.20 -2.35 -14.99
N ARG A 128 2.30 -2.89 -15.53
CA ARG A 128 2.35 -3.44 -16.90
C ARG A 128 1.83 -4.86 -17.02
N HIS A 129 1.54 -5.52 -15.90
CA HIS A 129 1.00 -6.88 -15.94
C HIS A 129 -0.42 -6.87 -16.55
N LYS A 130 -0.74 -7.91 -17.33
CA LYS A 130 -2.02 -8.02 -18.05
C LYS A 130 -3.25 -7.87 -17.14
N SER A 131 -3.17 -8.37 -15.92
CA SER A 131 -4.26 -8.32 -14.92
C SER A 131 -4.41 -6.95 -14.26
N ILE A 132 -3.42 -6.06 -14.38
CA ILE A 132 -3.41 -4.72 -13.74
C ILE A 132 -3.78 -3.61 -14.73
N LYS A 133 -4.11 -3.95 -15.99
CA LYS A 133 -4.46 -2.96 -17.03
C LYS A 133 -5.49 -1.92 -16.60
N TYR A 134 -6.44 -2.30 -15.73
CA TYR A 134 -7.47 -1.39 -15.19
C TYR A 134 -6.89 -0.21 -14.40
N ALA A 135 -5.69 -0.36 -13.82
CA ALA A 135 -5.01 0.66 -13.01
C ALA A 135 -3.78 1.27 -13.72
N ALA A 136 -3.57 0.97 -15.01
CA ALA A 136 -2.40 1.41 -15.75
C ALA A 136 -2.54 2.80 -16.38
N ALA A 137 -3.77 3.32 -16.52
CA ALA A 137 -4.09 4.60 -17.18
C ALA A 137 -3.74 5.84 -16.35
#